data_AF-L7FN84-F1
#
_entry.id   AF-L7FN84-F1
#
_cell.length_a   1.000
_cell.length_b   1.000
_cell.length_c   1.000
_cell.angle_alpha   90.00
_cell.angle_beta   90.00
_cell.angle_gamma   90.00
#
_symmetry.space_group_name_H-M   'P 1'
#
loop_
_entity.id
_entity.type
_entity.pdbx_description
1 polymer ?
#
loop_
_entity_poly.entity_id
_entity_poly.type
_entity_poly.pdbx_seq_one_letter_code
_entity_poly.pdbx_strand_id
1 'polypeptide(L)'
;MYPFMLGYDVLIYVVDVTLPTAFDSIESDLNRLNITRVENSYPKNLVKYLIGNKVDLCSEQTKIMNKTLATLYAETFGMRYVEMNSTQTSPAYLESIARDFYETAKSTVNY
;
A
#
# COMPACT_ATOMS: atom_id res chain seq x y z
N MET A 1 -13.47 -14.80 22.97
CA MET A 1 -12.41 -13.85 23.35
C MET A 1 -11.51 -13.68 22.13
N TYR A 2 -11.71 -12.62 21.34
CA TYR A 2 -10.85 -12.35 20.19
C TYR A 2 -9.54 -11.75 20.70
N PRO A 3 -8.37 -12.18 20.19
CA PRO A 3 -7.10 -11.60 20.62
C PRO A 3 -7.13 -10.10 20.34
N PHE A 4 -6.59 -9.33 21.28
CA PHE A 4 -6.31 -7.90 21.10
C PHE A 4 -5.52 -7.74 19.81
N MET A 5 -6.16 -7.30 18.71
CA MET A 5 -5.42 -6.78 17.57
C MET A 5 -4.79 -5.48 18.05
N LEU A 6 -3.47 -5.51 18.22
CA LEU A 6 -2.66 -4.30 18.25
C LEU A 6 -3.01 -3.55 16.96
N GLY A 7 -3.58 -2.35 17.10
CA GLY A 7 -3.99 -1.56 15.95
C GLY A 7 -2.83 -1.40 14.96
N TYR A 8 -3.12 -1.40 13.67
CA TYR A 8 -2.12 -1.12 12.66
C TYR A 8 -1.98 0.40 12.54
N ASP A 9 -0.77 0.92 12.70
CA ASP A 9 -0.49 2.32 12.33
C ASP A 9 -0.28 2.44 10.81
N VAL A 10 0.22 1.37 10.16
CA VAL A 10 0.51 1.34 8.73
C VAL A 10 0.20 -0.02 8.09
N LEU A 11 -0.24 0.03 6.83
CA LEU A 11 -0.47 -1.12 5.96
C LEU A 11 0.23 -0.92 4.60
N ILE A 12 0.99 -1.92 4.16
CA ILE A 12 1.69 -1.91 2.85
C ILE A 12 1.25 -3.14 2.06
N TYR A 13 0.66 -2.92 0.89
CA TYR A 13 0.39 -3.96 -0.09
C TYR A 13 1.45 -3.93 -1.18
N VAL A 14 1.97 -5.09 -1.56
CA VAL A 14 2.88 -5.23 -2.70
C VAL A 14 2.20 -6.12 -3.72
N VAL A 15 1.97 -5.59 -4.91
CA VAL A 15 1.31 -6.30 -6.01
C VAL A 15 2.23 -6.44 -7.20
N ASP A 16 2.15 -7.57 -7.86
CA ASP A 16 2.80 -7.77 -9.15
C ASP A 16 1.94 -7.14 -10.24
N VAL A 17 2.42 -6.08 -10.91
CA VAL A 17 1.63 -5.35 -11.92
C VAL A 17 1.37 -6.17 -13.19
N THR A 18 2.02 -7.32 -13.31
CA THR A 18 1.86 -8.27 -14.41
C THR A 18 0.73 -9.27 -14.16
N LEU A 19 0.24 -9.37 -12.91
CA LEU A 19 -0.80 -10.31 -12.50
C LEU A 19 -2.14 -9.59 -12.28
N PRO A 20 -3.20 -9.94 -13.04
CA PRO A 20 -4.50 -9.29 -12.91
C PRO A 20 -5.12 -9.52 -11.53
N THR A 21 -4.96 -10.73 -11.00
CA THR A 21 -5.56 -11.17 -9.74
C THR A 21 -4.91 -10.57 -8.49
N ALA A 22 -3.77 -9.87 -8.63
CA ALA A 22 -3.06 -9.30 -7.50
C ALA A 22 -3.89 -8.20 -6.82
N PHE A 23 -4.69 -7.45 -7.57
CA PHE A 23 -5.52 -6.36 -7.05
C PHE A 23 -6.83 -6.85 -6.44
N ASP A 24 -7.43 -7.92 -6.97
CA ASP A 24 -8.68 -8.51 -6.44
C ASP A 24 -8.54 -8.96 -4.98
N SER A 25 -7.32 -9.34 -4.57
CA SER A 25 -7.04 -9.79 -3.20
C SER A 25 -7.05 -8.67 -2.15
N ILE A 26 -6.83 -7.41 -2.56
CA ILE A 26 -6.66 -6.28 -1.64
C ILE A 26 -7.98 -5.96 -0.93
N GLU A 27 -9.08 -5.88 -1.66
CA GLU A 27 -10.40 -5.57 -1.07
C GLU A 27 -10.83 -6.65 -0.05
N SER A 28 -10.60 -7.92 -0.38
CA SER A 28 -10.87 -9.03 0.52
C SER A 28 -10.03 -8.94 1.80
N ASP A 29 -8.75 -8.58 1.67
CA ASP A 29 -7.86 -8.41 2.82
C ASP A 29 -8.23 -7.19 3.68
N LEU A 30 -8.61 -6.05 3.09
CA LEU A 30 -9.09 -4.88 3.83
C LEU A 30 -10.32 -5.22 4.68
N ASN A 31 -11.25 -5.98 4.10
CA ASN A 31 -12.44 -6.47 4.79
C ASN A 31 -12.07 -7.48 5.90
N ARG A 32 -11.16 -8.42 5.62
CA ARG A 32 -10.71 -9.43 6.58
C ARG A 32 -9.96 -8.83 7.77
N LEU A 33 -9.11 -7.84 7.52
CA LEU A 33 -8.38 -7.10 8.55
C LEU A 33 -9.27 -6.10 9.31
N ASN A 34 -10.53 -5.98 8.90
CA ASN A 34 -11.52 -5.12 9.53
C ASN A 34 -11.01 -3.67 9.64
N ILE A 35 -10.36 -3.19 8.58
CA ILE A 35 -9.67 -1.90 8.56
C ILE A 35 -10.61 -0.76 8.94
N THR A 36 -11.88 -0.82 8.53
CA THR A 36 -12.91 0.13 8.95
C THR A 36 -13.09 0.18 10.48
N ARG A 37 -13.00 -0.96 11.18
CA ARG A 37 -13.02 -0.97 12.65
C ARG A 37 -11.72 -0.45 13.24
N VAL A 38 -10.57 -0.74 12.64
CA VAL A 38 -9.27 -0.22 13.09
C VAL A 38 -9.25 1.31 12.99
N GLU A 39 -9.67 1.87 11.85
CA GLU A 39 -9.78 3.32 11.61
C GLU A 39 -10.77 3.99 12.59
N ASN A 40 -11.87 3.32 12.96
CA ASN A 40 -12.84 3.85 13.91
C ASN A 40 -12.42 3.68 15.39
N SER A 41 -11.59 2.68 15.71
CA SER A 41 -11.18 2.36 17.09
C SER A 41 -9.87 3.05 17.49
N TYR A 42 -9.04 3.37 16.51
CA TYR A 42 -7.81 4.14 16.68
C TYR A 42 -7.90 5.37 15.77
N PRO A 43 -8.17 6.58 16.31
CA PRO A 43 -8.24 7.81 15.51
C PRO A 43 -6.87 8.25 14.95
N LYS A 44 -5.82 7.44 15.12
CA LYS A 44 -4.57 7.62 14.38
C LYS A 44 -4.83 7.26 12.93
N ASN A 45 -4.57 8.20 12.03
CA ASN A 45 -4.71 8.02 10.59
C ASN A 45 -3.85 6.83 10.12
N LEU A 46 -4.48 5.66 9.96
CA LEU A 46 -3.86 4.48 9.36
C LEU A 46 -3.29 4.86 8.00
N VAL A 47 -1.97 4.75 7.86
CA VAL A 47 -1.30 5.07 6.59
C VAL A 47 -1.32 3.81 5.71
N LYS A 48 -1.82 3.94 4.48
CA LYS A 48 -1.93 2.82 3.53
C LYS A 48 -1.09 3.07 2.29
N TYR A 49 -0.31 2.08 1.87
CA TYR A 49 0.49 2.11 0.65
C TYR A 49 0.19 0.92 -0.25
N LEU A 50 0.23 1.16 -1.56
CA LEU A 50 0.19 0.14 -2.60
C LEU A 50 1.46 0.24 -3.44
N ILE A 51 2.24 -0.82 -3.49
CA ILE A 51 3.49 -0.91 -4.24
C ILE A 51 3.29 -1.80 -5.46
N GLY A 52 3.34 -1.21 -6.66
CA GLY A 52 3.35 -1.93 -7.92
C GLY A 52 4.75 -2.43 -8.26
N ASN A 53 5.00 -3.71 -8.04
CA ASN A 53 6.27 -4.38 -8.30
C ASN A 53 6.40 -4.80 -9.78
N LYS A 54 7.64 -4.96 -10.26
CA LYS A 54 8.01 -5.46 -11.60
C LYS A 54 7.56 -4.57 -12.76
N VAL A 55 7.41 -3.27 -12.53
CA VAL A 55 6.94 -2.32 -13.56
C VAL A 55 7.84 -2.20 -14.80
N ASP A 56 9.10 -2.62 -14.70
CA ASP A 56 10.11 -2.66 -15.76
C ASP A 56 10.17 -4.00 -16.50
N LEU A 57 9.57 -5.05 -15.96
CA LEU A 57 9.54 -6.39 -16.57
C LEU A 57 8.38 -6.56 -17.56
N CYS A 58 7.53 -5.53 -17.71
CA CYS A 58 6.44 -5.50 -18.68
C CYS A 58 6.61 -4.36 -19.67
N SER A 59 6.41 -4.67 -20.95
CA SER A 59 6.10 -3.64 -21.95
C SER A 59 4.77 -2.95 -21.60
N GLU A 60 4.55 -1.71 -22.02
CA GLU A 60 3.27 -0.99 -21.84
C GLU A 60 2.04 -1.82 -22.30
N GLN A 61 2.24 -2.77 -23.23
CA GLN A 61 1.21 -3.67 -23.75
C GLN A 61 0.91 -4.89 -22.86
N THR A 62 1.82 -5.26 -21.96
CA THR A 62 1.64 -6.38 -21.00
C THR A 62 1.37 -5.91 -19.58
N LYS A 63 1.48 -4.60 -19.32
CA LYS A 63 0.96 -3.98 -18.10
C LYS A 63 -0.56 -4.08 -18.10
N ILE A 64 -1.08 -5.03 -17.33
CA ILE A 64 -2.51 -5.17 -17.10
C ILE A 64 -3.05 -3.95 -16.35
N MET A 65 -2.24 -3.40 -15.44
CA MET A 65 -2.54 -2.14 -14.77
C MET A 65 -1.43 -1.13 -15.06
N ASN A 66 -1.77 -0.10 -15.83
CA ASN A 66 -0.89 1.04 -16.02
C ASN A 66 -0.89 1.92 -14.76
N LYS A 67 0.08 2.84 -14.67
CA LYS A 67 0.28 3.70 -13.51
C LYS A 67 -0.98 4.49 -13.13
N THR A 68 -1.69 5.02 -14.12
CA THR A 68 -2.91 5.82 -13.90
C THR A 68 -4.00 4.99 -13.23
N LEU A 69 -4.26 3.78 -13.73
CA LEU A 69 -5.26 2.88 -13.16
C LEU A 69 -4.88 2.42 -11.75
N ALA A 70 -3.62 2.08 -11.53
CA ALA A 70 -3.14 1.67 -10.21
C ALA A 70 -3.19 2.81 -9.18
N THR A 71 -2.92 4.05 -9.62
CA THR A 71 -3.05 5.25 -8.77
C THR A 71 -4.51 5.50 -8.39
N LEU A 72 -5.42 5.45 -9.36
CA LEU A 72 -6.86 5.63 -9.10
C LEU A 72 -7.41 4.53 -8.18
N TYR A 73 -6.96 3.29 -8.39
CA TYR A 73 -7.30 2.17 -7.52
C TYR A 73 -6.82 2.42 -6.08
N ALA A 74 -5.56 2.80 -5.89
CA ALA A 74 -5.02 3.13 -4.58
C ALA A 74 -5.79 4.26 -3.90
N GLU A 75 -6.10 5.34 -4.62
CA GLU A 75 -6.88 6.47 -4.10
C GLU A 75 -8.28 6.06 -3.64
N THR A 76 -8.94 5.15 -4.37
CA THR A 76 -10.27 4.62 -4.02
C THR A 76 -10.28 3.99 -2.62
N PHE A 77 -9.16 3.40 -2.20
CA PHE A 77 -9.01 2.78 -0.87
C PHE A 77 -8.24 3.67 0.13
N GLY A 78 -7.98 4.93 -0.22
CA GLY A 78 -7.22 5.87 0.61
C GLY A 78 -5.76 5.46 0.78
N MET A 79 -5.16 4.85 -0.24
CA MET A 79 -3.76 4.42 -0.26
C MET A 79 -2.92 5.32 -1.17
N ARG A 80 -1.62 5.42 -0.87
CA ARG A 80 -0.63 6.02 -1.76
C ARG A 80 -0.01 4.95 -2.67
N TYR A 81 0.03 5.20 -3.98
CA TYR A 81 0.64 4.29 -4.94
C TYR A 81 2.12 4.63 -5.21
N VAL A 82 2.97 3.60 -5.22
CA VAL A 82 4.40 3.70 -5.55
C VAL A 82 4.76 2.57 -6.51
N GLU A 83 5.57 2.85 -7.53
CA GLU A 83 6.10 1.82 -8.42
C GLU A 83 7.46 1.34 -7.94
N MET A 84 7.73 0.04 -8.07
CA MET A 84 9.03 -0.55 -7.79
C MET A 84 9.48 -1.35 -9.01
N ASN A 85 10.59 -0.93 -9.62
CA ASN A 85 11.22 -1.68 -10.68
C ASN A 85 12.20 -2.72 -10.11
N SER A 86 12.53 -3.75 -10.89
CA SER A 86 13.36 -4.88 -10.48
C SER A 86 14.81 -4.47 -10.12
N THR A 87 15.23 -3.29 -10.56
CA THR A 87 16.54 -2.69 -10.26
C THR A 87 16.52 -1.79 -9.01
N GLN A 88 15.34 -1.41 -8.50
CA GLN A 88 15.12 -0.65 -7.26
C GLN A 88 15.02 -1.54 -6.01
N THR A 89 15.68 -2.69 -5.99
CA THR A 89 15.84 -3.52 -4.78
C THR A 89 16.87 -2.96 -3.81
N SER A 90 17.44 -1.79 -4.08
CA SER A 90 18.45 -1.19 -3.22
C SER A 90 17.83 -0.83 -1.86
N PRO A 91 18.52 -1.13 -0.74
CA PRO A 91 18.09 -0.71 0.59
C PRO A 91 17.77 0.78 0.69
N ALA A 92 18.44 1.64 -0.10
CA ALA A 92 18.20 3.07 -0.14
C ALA A 92 16.80 3.45 -0.68
N TYR A 93 16.25 2.68 -1.62
CA TYR A 93 14.90 2.92 -2.13
C TYR A 93 13.84 2.54 -1.09
N LEU A 94 14.00 1.36 -0.47
CA LEU A 94 13.15 0.95 0.65
C LEU A 94 13.30 1.90 1.85
N GLU A 95 14.49 2.41 2.10
CA GLU A 95 14.75 3.43 3.13
C GLU A 95 14.06 4.74 2.79
N SER A 96 14.02 5.15 1.51
CA SER A 96 13.27 6.35 1.11
C SER A 96 11.76 6.19 1.34
N ILE A 97 11.19 5.03 1.02
CA ILE A 97 9.78 4.71 1.33
C ILE A 97 9.57 4.68 2.84
N ALA A 98 10.49 4.07 3.60
CA ALA A 98 10.43 4.02 5.06
C ALA A 98 10.61 5.41 5.72
N ARG A 99 11.36 6.32 5.10
CA ARG A 99 11.55 7.69 5.57
C ARG A 99 10.33 8.56 5.27
N ASP A 100 9.78 8.46 4.06
CA ASP A 100 8.50 9.09 3.71
C ASP A 100 7.37 8.58 4.62
N PHE A 101 7.38 7.28 4.92
CA PHE A 101 6.55 6.65 5.94
C PHE A 101 6.69 7.32 7.31
N TYR A 102 7.92 7.52 7.78
CA TYR A 102 8.19 8.06 9.12
C TYR A 102 7.73 9.51 9.23
N GLU A 103 8.07 10.34 8.24
CA GLU A 103 7.67 11.75 8.23
C GLU A 103 6.15 11.91 8.09
N THR A 104 5.50 11.08 7.26
CA THR A 104 4.05 11.08 7.13
C THR A 104 3.38 10.70 8.45
N ALA A 105 3.78 9.60 9.08
CA ALA A 105 3.23 9.14 10.35
C ALA A 105 3.47 10.16 11.49
N LYS A 106 4.63 10.82 11.50
CA LYS A 106 4.94 11.90 12.44
C LYS A 106 4.01 13.10 12.24
N SER A 107 3.74 13.50 11.00
CA SER A 107 2.89 14.65 10.70
C SER A 107 1.41 14.45 11.04
N THR A 108 0.93 13.20 11.04
CA THR A 108 -0.44 12.84 11.45
C THR A 108 -0.60 12.69 12.95
N VAL A 109 0.50 12.61 13.71
CA VAL A 109 0.52 12.59 15.18
C VAL A 109 0.97 13.97 15.67
N ASN A 110 0.19 15.02 15.41
CA ASN A 110 0.41 16.31 16.07
C ASN A 110 -0.11 16.23 17.51
N TYR A 111 0.82 16.40 18.48
CA TYR A 111 0.52 16.84 19.84
C TYR A 111 0.26 18.35 19.85
#